data_AF-A0A7W1G105-F1
#
_entry.id   AF-A0A7W1G105-F1
#
_cell.length_a   1.000
_cell.length_b   1.000
_cell.length_c   1.000
_cell.angle_alpha   90.00
_cell.angle_beta   90.00
_cell.angle_gamma   90.00
#
_symmetry.space_group_name_H-M   'P 1'
#
loop_
_entity.id
_entity.type
_entity.pdbx_description
1 polymer ?
#
loop_
_entity_poly.entity_id
_entity_poly.type
_entity_poly.pdbx_seq_one_letter_code
_entity_poly.pdbx_strand_id
1 'polypeptide(L)'
;LFVTNVNRLQQGIDKGIANSILVKVNQIGTLSETIDAVQLAQNNSYTSVMSHRSGETEDTTIADLAVALNCGQIKTGSASRSDRMAKYNQLLRIEEQLGEAARYLGKDFKFFKKR
;
A
#
# COMPACT_ATOMS: atom_id res chain seq x y z
N LEU A 1 -3.28 -2.34 -15.40
CA LEU A 1 -2.04 -3.04 -15.79
C LEU A 1 -1.80 -4.27 -14.92
N PHE A 2 -1.48 -4.12 -13.63
CA PHE A 2 -1.06 -5.26 -12.77
C PHE A 2 -2.18 -5.96 -12.00
N VAL A 3 -3.25 -5.25 -11.62
CA VAL A 3 -4.43 -5.79 -10.89
C VAL A 3 -4.07 -6.64 -9.65
N THR A 4 -3.00 -6.26 -8.94
CA THR A 4 -2.48 -6.99 -7.76
C THR A 4 -2.08 -8.45 -8.08
N ASN A 5 -1.79 -8.78 -9.34
CA ASN A 5 -1.41 -10.12 -9.76
C ASN A 5 0.11 -10.23 -10.00
N VAL A 6 0.76 -11.20 -9.34
CA VAL A 6 2.21 -11.42 -9.39
C VAL A 6 2.74 -11.65 -10.81
N ASN A 7 2.04 -12.43 -11.63
CA ASN A 7 2.49 -12.73 -13.00
C ASN A 7 2.46 -11.48 -13.88
N ARG A 8 1.41 -10.66 -13.74
CA ARG A 8 1.29 -9.40 -14.49
C ARG A 8 2.29 -8.36 -14.00
N LEU A 9 2.57 -8.33 -12.71
CA LEU A 9 3.59 -7.47 -12.13
C LEU A 9 4.98 -7.87 -12.64
N GLN A 10 5.33 -9.16 -12.60
CA GLN A 10 6.61 -9.67 -13.12
C GLN A 10 6.82 -9.27 -14.58
N GLN A 11 5.83 -9.50 -15.45
CA GLN A 11 5.90 -9.07 -16.85
C GLN A 11 6.09 -7.56 -16.99
N GLY A 12 5.50 -6.78 -16.08
CA GLY A 12 5.67 -5.34 -16.01
C GLY A 12 7.08 -4.90 -15.62
N ILE A 13 7.68 -5.62 -14.69
CA ILE A 13 9.07 -5.43 -14.23
C ILE A 13 10.03 -5.77 -15.35
N ASP A 14 9.91 -6.96 -15.95
CA ASP A 14 10.81 -7.44 -17.01
C ASP A 14 10.84 -6.51 -18.22
N LYS A 15 9.71 -5.86 -18.51
CA LYS A 15 9.54 -4.93 -19.63
C LYS A 15 9.74 -3.46 -19.23
N GLY A 16 10.04 -3.14 -17.97
CA GLY A 16 10.23 -1.77 -17.50
C GLY A 16 9.01 -0.85 -17.68
N ILE A 17 7.78 -1.39 -17.53
CA ILE A 17 6.54 -0.68 -17.88
C ILE A 17 6.15 0.38 -16.84
N ALA A 18 6.57 0.22 -15.58
CA ALA A 18 6.21 1.12 -14.49
C ALA A 18 7.32 1.15 -13.42
N ASN A 19 7.02 1.72 -12.26
CA ASN A 19 7.91 1.77 -11.09
C ASN A 19 7.13 1.64 -9.76
N SER A 20 5.84 1.33 -9.84
CA SER A 20 4.93 1.26 -8.71
C SER A 20 3.76 0.33 -9.00
N ILE A 21 3.27 -0.34 -7.97
CA ILE A 21 2.01 -1.09 -8.01
C ILE A 21 0.98 -0.47 -7.06
N LEU A 22 -0.25 -0.32 -7.57
CA LEU A 22 -1.41 0.00 -6.74
C LEU A 22 -2.04 -1.31 -6.26
N VAL A 23 -1.98 -1.56 -4.96
CA VAL A 23 -2.36 -2.82 -4.32
C VAL A 23 -3.78 -2.73 -3.81
N LYS A 24 -4.65 -3.64 -4.28
CA LYS A 24 -6.04 -3.76 -3.83
C LYS A 24 -6.27 -5.21 -3.43
N VAL A 25 -6.31 -5.47 -2.13
CA VAL A 25 -6.33 -6.82 -1.54
C VAL A 25 -7.42 -7.71 -2.13
N ASN A 26 -8.60 -7.15 -2.40
CA ASN A 26 -9.72 -7.88 -2.97
C ASN A 26 -9.69 -8.05 -4.50
N GLN A 27 -8.57 -7.73 -5.18
CA GLN A 27 -8.37 -8.06 -6.60
C GLN A 27 -7.70 -9.42 -6.83
N ILE A 28 -6.91 -9.91 -5.87
CA ILE A 28 -6.15 -11.16 -6.01
C ILE A 28 -6.75 -12.31 -5.21
N GLY A 29 -7.52 -12.01 -4.15
CA GLY A 29 -8.39 -12.96 -3.47
C GLY A 29 -7.95 -13.25 -2.04
N THR A 30 -6.66 -13.48 -1.80
CA THR A 30 -6.12 -13.80 -0.47
C THR A 30 -5.09 -12.79 0.04
N LEU A 31 -4.86 -12.81 1.36
CA LEU A 31 -3.79 -12.02 1.99
C LEU A 31 -2.40 -12.54 1.58
N SER A 32 -2.21 -13.85 1.47
CA SER A 32 -0.92 -14.42 1.04
C SER A 32 -0.52 -13.92 -0.34
N GLU A 33 -1.42 -13.96 -1.32
CA GLU A 33 -1.12 -13.46 -2.66
C GLU A 33 -0.93 -11.93 -2.69
N THR A 34 -1.61 -11.20 -1.81
CA THR A 34 -1.37 -9.77 -1.63
C THR A 34 0.06 -9.52 -1.13
N ILE A 35 0.52 -10.28 -0.13
CA ILE A 35 1.86 -10.18 0.44
C ILE A 35 2.90 -10.50 -0.65
N ASP A 36 2.69 -11.57 -1.42
CA ASP A 36 3.57 -11.97 -2.52
C ASP A 36 3.71 -10.86 -3.56
N ALA A 37 2.61 -10.20 -3.93
CA ALA A 37 2.63 -9.07 -4.86
C ALA A 37 3.41 -7.86 -4.32
N VAL A 38 3.26 -7.53 -3.03
CA VAL A 38 4.00 -6.43 -2.40
C VAL A 38 5.49 -6.75 -2.32
N GLN A 39 5.84 -7.96 -1.89
CA GLN A 39 7.24 -8.41 -1.77
C GLN A 39 7.92 -8.45 -3.14
N LEU A 40 7.23 -8.94 -4.18
CA LEU A 40 7.76 -8.96 -5.54
C LEU A 40 8.09 -7.55 -6.05
N ALA A 41 7.21 -6.58 -5.78
CA ALA A 41 7.47 -5.18 -6.12
C ALA A 41 8.70 -4.65 -5.37
N GLN A 42 8.77 -4.85 -4.05
CA GLN A 42 9.87 -4.35 -3.21
C GLN A 42 11.22 -4.94 -3.61
N ASN A 43 11.29 -6.24 -3.90
CA ASN A 43 12.50 -6.93 -4.32
C ASN A 43 13.03 -6.43 -5.67
N ASN A 44 12.15 -5.88 -6.52
CA ASN A 44 12.49 -5.33 -7.82
C ASN A 44 12.52 -3.78 -7.83
N SER A 45 12.70 -3.15 -6.67
CA SER A 45 12.77 -1.69 -6.53
C SER A 45 11.54 -0.92 -7.05
N TYR A 46 10.38 -1.57 -7.06
CA TYR A 46 9.09 -0.90 -7.24
C TYR A 46 8.54 -0.45 -5.90
N THR A 47 7.82 0.66 -5.92
CA THR A 47 6.99 1.10 -4.79
C THR A 47 5.65 0.36 -4.77
N SER A 48 5.03 0.29 -3.60
CA SER A 48 3.73 -0.32 -3.41
C SER A 48 2.80 0.67 -2.71
N VAL A 49 1.68 1.01 -3.34
CA VAL A 49 0.67 1.90 -2.77
C VAL A 49 -0.54 1.09 -2.39
N MET A 50 -0.78 0.91 -1.08
CA MET A 50 -1.97 0.24 -0.58
C MET A 50 -3.21 1.07 -0.92
N SER A 51 -4.29 0.47 -1.39
CA SER A 51 -5.43 1.20 -1.94
C SER A 51 -6.77 0.65 -1.51
N HIS A 52 -7.70 1.57 -1.26
CA HIS A 52 -9.12 1.28 -1.09
C HIS A 52 -9.79 0.82 -2.40
N ARG A 53 -11.10 0.53 -2.32
CA ARG A 53 -12.05 0.47 -3.44
C ARG A 53 -13.02 1.65 -3.42
N SER A 54 -13.78 1.85 -4.50
CA SER A 54 -14.79 2.92 -4.57
C SER A 54 -15.95 2.69 -3.59
N GLY A 55 -16.41 1.44 -3.46
CA GLY A 55 -17.26 1.01 -2.34
C GLY A 55 -16.39 0.48 -1.20
N GLU A 56 -16.44 1.13 -0.04
CA GLU A 56 -15.71 0.73 1.18
C GLU A 56 -16.67 0.55 2.35
N THR A 57 -16.19 -0.17 3.35
CA THR A 57 -16.83 -0.32 4.66
C THR A 57 -16.03 0.44 5.72
N GLU A 58 -16.39 0.31 6.99
CA GLU A 58 -15.59 0.85 8.11
C GLU A 58 -14.40 -0.06 8.49
N ASP A 59 -14.24 -1.21 7.82
CA ASP A 59 -13.10 -2.09 8.01
C ASP A 59 -11.78 -1.34 7.78
N THR A 60 -10.82 -1.50 8.67
CA THR A 60 -9.55 -0.74 8.64
C THR A 60 -8.34 -1.57 8.20
N THR A 61 -8.52 -2.83 7.81
CA THR A 61 -7.47 -3.81 7.51
C THR A 61 -6.39 -3.26 6.57
N ILE A 62 -6.76 -2.47 5.56
CA ILE A 62 -5.78 -1.91 4.61
C ILE A 62 -4.84 -0.88 5.24
N ALA A 63 -5.22 -0.23 6.35
CA ALA A 63 -4.34 0.66 7.10
C ALA A 63 -3.24 -0.16 7.79
N ASP A 64 -3.64 -1.21 8.52
CA ASP A 64 -2.72 -2.13 9.21
C ASP A 64 -1.79 -2.82 8.20
N LEU A 65 -2.33 -3.32 7.07
CA LEU A 65 -1.51 -3.94 6.02
C LEU A 65 -0.53 -2.95 5.37
N ALA A 66 -0.90 -1.68 5.20
CA ALA A 66 0.02 -0.69 4.63
C ALA A 66 1.25 -0.46 5.51
N VAL A 67 1.07 -0.48 6.83
CA VAL A 67 2.15 -0.35 7.82
C VAL A 67 2.93 -1.66 7.93
N ALA A 68 2.24 -2.79 8.15
CA ALA A 68 2.86 -4.10 8.34
C ALA A 68 3.72 -4.54 7.15
N LEU A 69 3.30 -4.23 5.93
CA LEU A 69 4.04 -4.55 4.71
C LEU A 69 5.04 -3.46 4.29
N ASN A 70 5.26 -2.44 5.12
CA ASN A 70 6.16 -1.33 4.84
C ASN A 70 5.92 -0.70 3.45
N CYS A 71 4.65 -0.54 3.06
CA CYS A 71 4.29 0.07 1.79
C CYS A 71 4.71 1.55 1.76
N GLY A 72 4.64 2.24 2.92
CA GLY A 72 4.96 3.65 3.10
C GLY A 72 4.08 4.64 2.35
N GLN A 73 3.16 4.15 1.52
CA GLN A 73 2.13 4.93 0.85
C GLN A 73 0.79 4.20 0.89
N ILE A 74 -0.27 4.95 1.17
CA ILE A 74 -1.65 4.47 1.17
C ILE A 74 -2.55 5.51 0.50
N LYS A 75 -3.49 5.03 -0.34
CA LYS A 75 -4.56 5.81 -0.96
C LYS A 75 -5.90 5.30 -0.44
N THR A 76 -6.43 6.00 0.55
CA THR A 76 -7.70 5.61 1.20
C THR A 76 -8.83 6.64 1.11
N GLY A 77 -8.71 7.64 0.21
CA GLY A 77 -9.81 8.54 -0.17
C GLY A 77 -9.61 9.96 0.31
N SER A 78 -10.67 10.77 0.32
CA SER A 78 -10.63 12.08 0.97
C SER A 78 -10.70 11.91 2.48
N ALA A 79 -10.25 12.93 3.23
CA ALA A 79 -10.49 13.04 4.67
C ALA A 79 -11.95 13.44 4.96
N SER A 80 -12.89 12.66 4.41
CA SER A 80 -14.33 12.82 4.55
C SER A 80 -15.01 11.47 4.35
N ARG A 81 -16.23 11.33 4.89
CA ARG A 81 -16.98 10.07 5.00
C ARG A 81 -16.32 9.06 5.95
N SER A 82 -17.13 8.43 6.79
CA SER A 82 -16.66 7.56 7.87
C SER A 82 -15.88 6.34 7.37
N ASP A 83 -16.27 5.78 6.22
CA ASP A 83 -15.61 4.63 5.60
C ASP A 83 -14.14 4.90 5.21
N ARG A 84 -13.80 6.17 4.93
CA ARG A 84 -12.42 6.62 4.62
C ARG A 84 -11.69 7.04 5.87
N MET A 85 -12.35 7.85 6.69
CA MET A 85 -11.81 8.35 7.96
C MET A 85 -11.43 7.22 8.91
N ALA A 86 -12.16 6.10 8.90
CA ALA A 86 -11.82 4.92 9.71
C ALA A 86 -10.36 4.47 9.51
N LYS A 87 -9.89 4.42 8.24
CA LYS A 87 -8.51 4.01 7.92
C LYS A 87 -7.49 5.07 8.34
N TYR A 88 -7.79 6.37 8.15
CA TYR A 88 -6.91 7.44 8.60
C TYR A 88 -6.76 7.44 10.13
N ASN A 89 -7.87 7.30 10.85
CA ASN A 89 -7.87 7.22 12.31
C ASN A 89 -7.11 5.97 12.79
N GLN A 90 -7.20 4.86 12.05
CA GLN A 90 -6.41 3.67 12.38
C GLN A 90 -4.92 3.90 12.21
N LEU A 91 -4.49 4.61 11.16
CA LEU A 91 -3.06 4.97 11.00
C LEU A 91 -2.55 5.83 12.16
N LEU A 92 -3.36 6.78 12.64
CA LEU A 92 -3.00 7.60 13.81
C LEU A 92 -2.86 6.75 15.08
N ARG A 93 -3.76 5.77 15.29
CA ARG A 93 -3.65 4.84 16.42
C ARG A 93 -2.42 3.94 16.32
N ILE A 94 -2.11 3.43 15.13
CA ILE A 94 -0.91 2.62 14.90
C ILE A 94 0.36 3.44 15.17
N GLU A 95 0.40 4.69 14.71
CA GLU A 95 1.50 5.61 14.99
C GLU A 95 1.68 5.83 16.50
N GLU A 96 0.60 6.13 17.22
CA GLU A 96 0.61 6.28 18.68
C GLU A 96 1.10 5.01 19.40
N GLN A 97 0.63 3.84 18.97
CA GLN A 97 1.01 2.54 19.55
C GLN A 97 2.49 2.20 19.33
N LEU A 98 3.03 2.49 18.14
CA LEU A 98 4.42 2.20 17.82
C LEU A 98 5.38 3.23 18.44
N GLY A 99 4.95 4.47 18.66
CA GLY A 99 5.78 5.53 19.24
C GLY A 99 7.11 5.67 18.51
N GLU A 100 8.22 5.61 19.24
CA GLU A 100 9.58 5.73 18.69
C GLU A 100 9.99 4.58 17.76
N ALA A 101 9.25 3.46 17.74
CA ALA A 101 9.52 2.34 16.83
C ALA A 101 9.03 2.60 15.40
N ALA A 102 8.17 3.61 15.18
CA ALA A 102 7.71 4.00 13.86
C ALA A 102 8.50 5.19 13.28
N ARG A 103 8.54 5.29 11.95
CA ARG A 103 9.11 6.44 11.25
C ARG A 103 8.22 6.87 10.10
N TYR A 104 7.78 8.12 10.12
CA TYR A 104 7.17 8.77 8.96
C TYR A 104 8.26 9.21 7.98
N LEU A 105 8.28 8.63 6.78
CA LEU A 105 9.32 8.89 5.78
C LEU A 105 9.09 10.20 5.01
N GLY A 106 7.85 10.71 4.94
CA GLY A 106 7.54 11.96 4.23
C GLY A 106 8.16 12.02 2.82
N LYS A 107 8.96 13.07 2.56
CA LYS A 107 9.66 13.27 1.28
C LYS A 107 10.89 12.38 1.10
N ASP A 108 11.39 11.77 2.17
CA ASP A 108 12.49 10.81 2.13
C ASP A 108 12.01 9.40 1.76
N PHE A 109 10.72 9.21 1.48
CA PHE A 109 10.20 7.94 1.00
C PHE A 109 10.91 7.52 -0.29
N LYS A 110 11.39 6.26 -0.31
CA LYS A 110 12.26 5.71 -1.36
C LYS A 110 11.72 6.02 -2.77
N PHE A 111 12.65 6.26 -3.69
CA PHE A 111 12.43 6.53 -5.13
C PHE A 111 11.78 7.88 -5.47
N PHE A 112 11.51 8.77 -4.51
CA PHE A 112 11.43 10.20 -4.82
C PHE A 112 12.81 10.67 -5.28
N LYS A 113 12.97 11.03 -6.56
CA LYS A 113 14.18 11.74 -7.01
C LYS A 113 14.32 12.98 -6.14
N LYS A 114 15.41 13.08 -5.37
CA LYS A 114 15.88 14.36 -4.83
C LYS A 114 16.10 15.26 -6.06
N ARG A 115 15.21 16.24 -6.23
CA ARG A 115 15.43 17.32 -7.19
C ARG A 115 16.43 18.29 -6.61
#